data_AF-D7L0Y2-F1
#
_entry.id   AF-D7L0Y2-F1
#
_cell.length_a   1.000
_cell.length_b   1.000
_cell.length_c   1.000
_cell.angle_alpha   90.00
_cell.angle_beta   90.00
_cell.angle_gamma   90.00
#
_symmetry.space_group_name_H-M   'P 1'
#
loop_
_entity.id
_entity.type
_entity.pdbx_description
1 polymer ?
#
loop_
_entity_poly.entity_id
_entity_poly.type
_entity_poly.pdbx_seq_one_letter_code
_entity_poly.pdbx_strand_id
1 'polypeptide(L)' 'MEPKCNYCATSQTVIYCKSDLAKLCQNCDFHVYYANPLSHRYTCSLICQKCFSQPAAIRCIMRI' A
#
# COMPACT_ATOMS: atom_id res chain seq x y z
N MET A 1 4.79 15.51 2.81
CA MET A 1 5.89 14.62 2.39
C MET A 1 5.28 13.26 2.10
N GLU A 2 5.40 12.77 0.87
CA GLU A 2 4.83 11.48 0.46
C GLU A 2 5.61 10.32 1.13
N PRO A 3 4.93 9.30 1.69
CA PRO A 3 5.58 8.21 2.39
C PRO A 3 6.33 7.29 1.43
N LYS A 4 7.53 6.91 1.83
CA LYS A 4 8.29 5.85 1.17
C LYS A 4 7.79 4.48 1.60
N CYS A 5 7.96 3.51 0.71
CA CYS A 5 7.69 2.10 0.98
C CYS A 5 8.43 1.66 2.25
N ASN A 6 7.73 1.00 3.18
CA ASN A 6 8.33 0.49 4.41
C ASN A 6 9.40 -0.58 4.18
N TYR A 7 9.36 -1.26 3.04
CA TYR A 7 10.30 -2.33 2.73
C TYR A 7 11.56 -1.81 2.04
N CYS A 8 11.43 -1.11 0.91
CA CYS A 8 12.59 -0.67 0.13
C CYS A 8 13.06 0.76 0.43
N ALA A 9 12.29 1.56 1.17
CA ALA A 9 12.56 2.96 1.53
C ALA A 9 12.85 3.94 0.36
N THR A 10 12.79 3.47 -0.89
CA THR A 10 13.17 4.23 -2.09
C THR A 10 11.94 4.65 -2.91
N SER A 11 11.03 3.71 -3.14
CA SER A 11 9.83 3.91 -3.95
C SER A 11 8.70 4.55 -3.16
N GLN A 12 7.78 5.21 -3.85
CA GLN A 12 6.55 5.76 -3.26
C GLN A 12 5.59 4.65 -2.82
N THR A 13 4.88 4.89 -1.72
CA THR A 13 3.80 4.02 -1.27
C THR A 13 2.57 4.17 -2.14
N VAL A 14 2.04 3.04 -2.60
CA VAL A 14 0.76 2.98 -3.31
C VAL A 14 -0.20 1.93 -2.72
N ILE A 15 0.32 0.98 -1.95
CA ILE A 15 -0.44 -0.07 -1.27
C ILE A 15 -0.44 0.17 0.24
N TYR A 16 -1.59 -0.02 0.87
CA TYR A 16 -1.77 -0.08 2.32
C TYR A 16 -2.33 -1.44 2.70
N CYS A 17 -1.62 -2.17 3.56
CA CYS A 17 -2.11 -3.42 4.10
C CYS A 17 -2.63 -3.23 5.52
N LYS A 18 -3.93 -3.46 5.72
CA LYS A 18 -4.60 -3.22 7.00
C LYS A 18 -4.14 -4.19 8.09
N SER A 19 -3.84 -5.44 7.71
CA SER A 19 -3.40 -6.48 8.66
C SER A 19 -2.06 -6.11 9.32
N ASP A 20 -1.10 -5.67 8.52
CA ASP A 20 0.28 -5.39 8.97
C ASP A 20 0.53 -3.89 9.22
N LEU A 21 -0.47 -3.03 9.01
CA LEU A 21 -0.34 -1.57 8.95
C LEU A 21 0.77 -1.11 7.98
N ALA A 22 1.11 -1.96 7.00
CA ALA A 22 2.25 -1.79 6.11
C ALA A 22 1.90 -0.90 4.92
N LYS A 23 2.86 -0.07 4.52
CA LYS A 23 2.81 0.85 3.38
C LYS A 23 3.83 0.39 2.36
N LEU A 24 3.38 -0.22 1.26
CA LEU A 24 4.26 -0.83 0.27
C LEU A 24 4.16 -0.11 -1.08
N CYS A 25 5.25 -0.17 -1.84
CA CYS A 25 5.19 0.08 -3.28
C CYS A 25 4.69 -1.19 -3.99
N GLN A 26 4.22 -1.03 -5.23
CA GLN A 26 3.68 -2.13 -6.03
C GLN A 26 4.68 -3.30 -6.20
N ASN A 27 5.97 -3.00 -6.37
CA ASN A 27 6.98 -4.05 -6.56
C ASN A 27 7.22 -4.87 -5.28
N CYS A 28 7.33 -4.19 -4.13
CA CYS A 28 7.49 -4.88 -2.85
C CYS A 28 6.25 -5.68 -2.46
N ASP A 29 5.04 -5.15 -2.74
CA ASP A 29 3.79 -5.89 -2.56
C ASP A 29 3.74 -7.16 -3.43
N PHE A 30 4.19 -7.08 -4.69
CA PHE A 30 4.32 -8.26 -5.55
C PHE A 30 5.33 -9.28 -5.00
N HIS A 31 6.50 -8.83 -4.54
CA HIS A 31 7.51 -9.70 -3.93
C HIS A 31 7.00 -10.39 -2.67
N VAL A 32 6.33 -9.65 -1.77
CA VAL A 32 5.72 -10.21 -0.54
C VAL A 32 4.68 -11.25 -0.89
N TYR A 33 3.84 -10.97 -1.89
CA TYR A 33 2.84 -11.90 -2.38
C TYR A 33 3.43 -13.20 -2.92
N TYR A 34 4.46 -13.11 -3.78
CA TYR A 34 5.05 -14.30 -4.38
C TYR A 34 5.86 -15.14 -3.36
N ALA A 35 6.56 -14.48 -2.45
CA ALA A 35 7.33 -15.15 -1.39
C ALA A 35 6.42 -15.85 -0.37
N ASN A 36 5.21 -15.35 -0.16
CA ASN A 36 4.23 -15.96 0.74
C ASN A 36 2.83 -15.86 0.13
N PRO A 37 2.35 -16.87 -0.60
CA PRO A 37 1.01 -16.87 -1.22
C PRO A 37 -0.14 -16.76 -0.21
N LEU A 38 0.12 -17.03 1.07
CA LEU A 38 -0.85 -16.83 2.16
C LEU A 38 -0.84 -15.40 2.69
N SER A 39 0.11 -14.55 2.27
CA SER A 39 0.14 -13.14 2.65
C SER A 39 -1.17 -12.47 2.24
N HIS A 40 -1.73 -11.69 3.16
CA HIS A 40 -3.13 -11.29 3.16
C HIS A 40 -3.45 -10.19 2.13
N ARG A 41 -3.29 -10.47 0.82
CA ARG A 41 -3.69 -9.59 -0.29
C ARG A 41 -5.09 -9.02 -0.11
N TYR A 42 -6.03 -9.82 0.41
CA TYR A 42 -7.41 -9.41 0.69
C TYR A 42 -7.54 -8.27 1.70
N THR A 43 -6.52 -8.07 2.54
CA THR A 43 -6.45 -6.97 3.51
C THR A 43 -5.62 -5.80 3.02
N CYS A 44 -5.00 -5.91 1.83
CA CYS A 44 -4.26 -4.83 1.21
C CYS A 44 -5.10 -4.14 0.13
N SER A 45 -5.00 -2.82 0.05
CA SER A 45 -5.75 -1.98 -0.89
C SER A 45 -4.90 -0.78 -1.30
N LEU A 46 -5.36 0.01 -2.27
CA LEU A 46 -4.72 1.28 -2.58
C LEU A 46 -4.71 2.18 -1.36
N ILE A 47 -3.61 2.90 -1.11
CA ILE A 47 -3.53 3.88 -0.03
C ILE A 47 -4.15 5.21 -0.45
N CYS A 48 -4.81 5.89 0.50
CA CYS A 48 -5.25 7.26 0.28
C CYS A 48 -4.05 8.18 0.08
N GLN A 49 -3.93 8.78 -1.11
CA GLN A 49 -2.84 9.69 -1.48
C GLN A 49 -2.90 11.07 -0.77
N LYS A 50 -3.95 11.32 0.03
CA LYS A 50 -4.09 12.57 0.81
C LYS A 50 -3.57 12.41 2.24
N CYS A 51 -3.96 11.33 2.93
CA CYS A 51 -3.61 11.12 4.34
C CYS A 51 -2.53 10.05 4.57
N PHE A 52 -2.31 9.14 3.61
CA PHE A 52 -1.30 8.08 3.71
C PHE A 52 -1.39 7.18 4.96
N SER A 53 -2.57 7.07 5.53
CA SER A 53 -2.82 6.34 6.78
C SER A 53 -4.01 5.39 6.70
N GLN A 54 -4.76 5.42 5.61
CA GLN A 54 -6.00 4.68 5.42
C GLN A 54 -6.09 4.17 3.98
N PRO A 55 -6.89 3.11 3.73
CA PRO A 55 -7.21 2.70 2.38
C PRO A 55 -7.91 3.83 1.62
N ALA A 56 -7.68 3.90 0.31
CA ALA A 56 -8.37 4.82 -0.58
C ALA A 56 -9.86 4.46 -0.60
N ALA A 57 -10.72 5.42 -0.29
CA ALA A 57 -12.15 5.33 -0.56
C ALA A 57 -12.42 5.82 -2.00
N ILE A 58 -13.60 5.51 -2.57
CA ILE A 58 -14.00 5.92 -3.93
C ILE A 58 -13.71 7.41 -4.21
N ARG A 59 -13.97 8.28 -3.23
CA ARG A 59 -13.73 9.73 -3.32
C ARG A 59 -12.25 10.13 -3.28
N CYS A 60 -11.35 9.26 -2.86
CA CYS A 60 -9.90 9.49 -2.87
C CYS A 60 -9.25 9.17 -4.22
N ILE A 61 -9.94 8.41 -5.08
CA ILE A 61 -9.42 7.92 -6.37
C ILE A 61 -9.79 8.91 -7.50
N MET A 62 -10.92 9.60 -7.37
CA MET A 62 -11.29 10.69 -8.26
C MET A 62 -10.67 12.00 -7.74
N ARG A 63 -9.52 12.39 -8.30
CA ARG A 63 -8.99 13.75 -8.14
C ARG A 63 -9.87 14.73 -8.92
N ILE A 64 -11.00 15.15 -8.33
CA ILE A 64 -11.67 16.41 -8.65
C ILE A 64 -11.10 17.49 -7.75
#